data_AF-A0A8C4KBY3-F1
#
_entry.id   AF-A0A8C4KBY3-F1
#
_cell.length_a   1.000
_cell.length_b   1.000
_cell.length_c   1.000
_cell.angle_alpha   90.00
_cell.angle_beta   90.00
_cell.angle_gamma   90.00
#
_symmetry.space_group_name_H-M   'P 1'
#
loop_
_entity.id
_entity.type
_entity.pdbx_description
1 polymer ?
#
loop_
_entity_poly.entity_id
_entity_poly.type
_entity_poly.pdbx_seq_one_letter_code
_entity_poly.pdbx_strand_id
1 'polypeptide(L)'
;TQNCGRRGAAMRPPRWADQISLLSRLLLEGTDVNARHKLGWTALMVAAINRNASVVKILLAANADPNLGDEFSSVYETAKEKGLHSLEVLVTREDDFNNRLNIRASFKGCTALHYAVLADDYVTVKLLLDGGANPLQKNEMGHTPLDYAREGEVMKLLKASETKFQEEQRRREIEERRRFPLEQRLKEHIIGQESAIATVGAAIRRKENGWYDEEHPLVFLFLGSSGIGKTELAKQTAKYIHKDVKKGFIRLDMSEFQERHEVAKFIGSPPGYVGHEEGGQLTKKLRQCPNAVVLFDEVDKAHPDVLTIMLQLFDEGRLTDGKGKTIDCKDAIFIMTSNVASDEIAQHALQLRQEAMEMSKKRIAENLGTDVQMTDKITISKQFKEKVIRPILKAHFRRDEFLGRINEIVYFLPFCHSELIQLVNKELNFWAKKAKMRHNITLLWDREVMDVLADGYNLHYGARSIKHEVERRVVNQLAAAYEQDLLPRGCTLRIMVEDSDKQLLKTKDSSSPGADKAKMPTLRLEIVEKDSKSRKLNIQAPLNPENITYFL
;
A
#
# COMPACT_ATOMS: atom_id res chain seq x y z
N THR A 1 -38.27 -20.35 -22.50
CA THR A 1 -39.32 -20.67 -23.49
C THR A 1 -38.79 -21.71 -24.48
N GLN A 2 -39.36 -22.92 -24.51
CA GLN A 2 -39.53 -23.72 -25.73
C GLN A 2 -40.50 -24.88 -25.47
N ASN A 3 -41.46 -25.02 -26.39
CA ASN A 3 -42.42 -26.11 -26.62
C ASN A 3 -43.43 -26.53 -25.52
N CYS A 4 -44.70 -26.19 -25.75
CA CYS A 4 -45.75 -27.20 -25.91
C CYS A 4 -47.03 -26.59 -26.49
N GLY A 5 -47.56 -27.24 -27.53
CA GLY A 5 -48.68 -26.78 -28.34
C GLY A 5 -50.06 -26.82 -27.64
N ARG A 6 -51.00 -26.12 -28.29
CA ARG A 6 -52.43 -26.05 -27.97
C ARG A 6 -53.05 -27.43 -27.71
N ARG A 7 -53.82 -27.54 -26.63
CA ARG A 7 -55.14 -28.24 -26.54
C ARG A 7 -55.76 -28.05 -25.16
N GLY A 8 -57.08 -27.79 -25.14
CA GLY A 8 -57.96 -28.11 -24.01
C GLY A 8 -58.16 -27.01 -22.97
N ALA A 9 -59.37 -26.45 -22.95
CA ALA A 9 -59.88 -25.64 -21.85
C ALA A 9 -60.00 -26.49 -20.57
N ALA A 10 -59.33 -26.07 -19.51
CA ALA A 10 -59.63 -26.40 -18.12
C ALA A 10 -58.97 -25.32 -17.24
N MET A 11 -59.71 -24.74 -16.29
CA MET A 11 -59.20 -23.76 -15.34
C MET A 11 -57.88 -24.26 -14.72
N ARG A 12 -56.76 -23.60 -15.02
CA ARG A 12 -55.48 -23.88 -14.38
C ARG A 12 -55.31 -23.00 -13.14
N PRO A 13 -54.80 -23.54 -12.02
CA PRO A 13 -54.35 -22.73 -10.88
C PRO A 13 -53.22 -21.79 -11.33
N PRO A 14 -52.91 -20.70 -10.60
CA PRO A 14 -51.99 -19.68 -11.08
C PRO A 14 -50.61 -20.27 -11.38
N ARG A 15 -50.09 -19.97 -12.59
CA ARG A 15 -48.82 -20.42 -13.20
C ARG A 15 -47.57 -20.38 -12.29
N TRP A 16 -47.62 -19.66 -11.17
CA TRP A 16 -46.46 -19.39 -10.32
C TRP A 16 -46.20 -20.47 -9.25
N ALA A 17 -47.23 -21.22 -8.81
CA ALA A 17 -47.03 -22.31 -7.84
C ALA A 17 -46.22 -23.47 -8.43
N ASP A 18 -46.51 -23.84 -9.68
CA ASP A 18 -45.74 -24.83 -10.44
C ASP A 18 -44.29 -24.35 -10.68
N GLN A 19 -44.11 -23.06 -10.98
CA GLN A 19 -42.77 -22.48 -11.19
C GLN A 19 -41.90 -22.51 -9.95
N ILE A 20 -42.45 -22.30 -8.75
CA ILE A 20 -41.69 -22.37 -7.48
C ILE A 20 -41.16 -23.78 -7.25
N SER A 21 -42.01 -24.80 -7.44
CA SER A 21 -41.61 -26.21 -7.29
C SER A 21 -40.53 -26.62 -8.30
N LEU A 22 -40.65 -26.14 -9.54
CA LEU A 22 -39.68 -26.36 -10.61
C LEU A 22 -38.35 -25.68 -10.29
N LEU A 23 -38.38 -24.44 -9.77
CA LEU A 23 -37.18 -23.67 -9.43
C LEU A 23 -36.40 -24.35 -8.29
N SER A 24 -37.09 -24.82 -7.25
CA SER A 24 -36.46 -25.59 -6.17
C SER A 24 -35.81 -26.87 -6.68
N ARG A 25 -36.43 -27.55 -7.66
CA ARG A 25 -35.85 -28.76 -8.28
C ARG A 25 -34.62 -28.45 -9.14
N LEU A 26 -34.66 -27.39 -9.94
CA LEU A 26 -33.54 -26.96 -10.78
C LEU A 26 -32.33 -26.51 -9.97
N LEU A 27 -32.56 -25.89 -8.81
CA LEU A 27 -31.48 -25.52 -7.88
C LEU A 27 -30.86 -26.75 -7.19
N LEU A 28 -31.66 -27.78 -6.90
CA LEU A 28 -31.16 -29.07 -6.40
C LEU A 28 -30.36 -29.85 -7.46
N GLU A 29 -30.65 -29.64 -8.75
CA GLU A 29 -29.92 -30.22 -9.88
C GLU A 29 -28.55 -29.54 -10.14
N GLY A 30 -28.16 -28.54 -9.33
CA GLY A 30 -26.83 -27.90 -9.39
C GLY A 30 -26.69 -26.77 -10.41
N THR A 31 -27.81 -26.16 -10.81
CA THR A 31 -27.80 -25.02 -11.75
C THR A 31 -27.13 -23.79 -11.11
N ASP A 32 -26.22 -23.13 -11.83
CA ASP A 32 -25.61 -21.88 -11.37
C ASP A 32 -26.66 -20.76 -11.24
N VAL A 33 -26.88 -20.31 -10.00
CA VAL A 33 -27.89 -19.31 -9.63
C VAL A 33 -27.52 -17.90 -10.12
N ASN A 34 -26.22 -17.66 -10.34
CA ASN A 34 -25.68 -16.39 -10.79
C ASN A 34 -25.43 -16.35 -12.30
N ALA A 35 -25.85 -17.39 -13.03
CA ALA A 35 -25.76 -17.43 -14.48
C ALA A 35 -26.49 -16.22 -15.10
N ARG A 36 -25.79 -15.53 -16.01
CA ARG A 36 -26.34 -14.39 -16.73
C ARG A 36 -27.16 -14.87 -17.93
N HIS A 37 -28.27 -14.19 -18.17
CA HIS A 37 -29.00 -14.29 -19.42
C HIS A 37 -28.11 -13.84 -20.60
N LYS A 38 -28.41 -14.28 -21.83
CA LYS A 38 -27.64 -13.93 -23.04
C LYS A 38 -27.44 -12.42 -23.21
N LEU A 39 -28.40 -11.65 -22.70
CA LEU A 39 -28.47 -10.19 -22.77
C LEU A 39 -27.95 -9.48 -21.50
N GLY A 40 -27.51 -10.20 -20.45
CA GLY A 40 -26.67 -9.63 -19.38
C GLY A 40 -27.20 -9.65 -17.94
N TRP A 41 -28.50 -9.88 -17.72
CA TRP A 41 -29.12 -9.85 -16.38
C TRP A 41 -29.14 -11.19 -15.66
N THR A 42 -29.38 -11.19 -14.35
CA THR A 42 -29.54 -12.41 -13.54
C THR A 42 -31.02 -12.73 -13.28
N ALA A 43 -31.30 -13.99 -12.92
CA ALA A 43 -32.64 -14.42 -12.53
C ALA A 43 -33.20 -13.63 -11.32
N LEU A 44 -32.31 -13.19 -10.42
CA LEU A 44 -32.66 -12.39 -9.25
C LEU A 44 -33.20 -11.00 -9.63
N MET A 45 -32.63 -10.35 -10.66
CA MET A 45 -33.12 -9.05 -11.16
C MET A 45 -34.53 -9.15 -11.76
N VAL A 46 -34.78 -10.22 -12.53
CA VAL A 46 -36.09 -10.51 -13.12
C VAL A 46 -37.13 -10.80 -12.03
N ALA A 47 -36.76 -11.55 -11.00
CA ALA A 47 -37.65 -11.80 -9.86
C ALA A 47 -37.96 -10.51 -9.07
N ALA A 48 -36.98 -9.62 -8.94
CA ALA A 48 -37.10 -8.34 -8.24
C ALA A 48 -38.05 -7.36 -8.93
N ILE A 49 -37.90 -7.15 -10.24
CA ILE A 49 -38.78 -6.22 -11.00
C ILE A 49 -40.24 -6.72 -11.06
N ASN A 50 -40.43 -8.04 -11.09
CA ASN A 50 -41.74 -8.67 -11.18
C ASN A 50 -42.43 -8.84 -9.82
N ARG A 51 -41.85 -8.30 -8.73
CA ARG A 51 -42.41 -8.33 -7.36
C ARG A 51 -42.63 -9.75 -6.82
N ASN A 52 -41.78 -10.69 -7.24
CA ASN A 52 -41.89 -12.10 -6.87
C ASN A 52 -41.04 -12.42 -5.65
N ALA A 53 -41.47 -11.96 -4.47
CA ALA A 53 -40.77 -12.14 -3.19
C ALA A 53 -40.43 -13.60 -2.88
N SER A 54 -41.31 -14.55 -3.21
CA SER A 54 -41.09 -15.99 -2.98
C SER A 54 -39.90 -16.53 -3.79
N VAL A 55 -39.76 -16.11 -5.04
CA VAL A 55 -38.65 -16.52 -5.92
C VAL A 55 -37.35 -15.87 -5.46
N VAL A 56 -37.40 -14.58 -5.09
CA VAL A 56 -36.23 -13.87 -4.52
C VAL A 56 -35.72 -14.58 -3.26
N LYS A 57 -36.61 -14.99 -2.35
CA LYS A 57 -36.23 -15.72 -1.14
C LYS A 57 -35.53 -17.04 -1.45
N ILE A 58 -36.02 -17.80 -2.42
CA ILE A 58 -35.42 -19.08 -2.83
C ILE A 58 -34.06 -18.87 -3.48
N LEU A 59 -33.94 -17.88 -4.36
CA LEU A 59 -32.67 -17.56 -5.03
C LEU A 59 -31.60 -17.09 -4.02
N LEU A 60 -31.96 -16.24 -3.07
CA LEU A 60 -31.05 -15.80 -2.00
C LEU A 60 -30.65 -16.96 -1.08
N ALA A 61 -31.58 -17.88 -0.76
CA ALA A 61 -31.26 -19.09 -0.01
C ALA A 61 -30.33 -20.05 -0.76
N ALA A 62 -30.27 -19.96 -2.08
CA ALA A 62 -29.35 -20.69 -2.94
C ALA A 62 -28.06 -19.91 -3.25
N ASN A 63 -27.70 -18.92 -2.43
CA ASN A 63 -26.50 -18.09 -2.57
C ASN A 63 -26.43 -17.24 -3.86
N ALA A 64 -27.57 -16.77 -4.38
CA ALA A 64 -27.57 -15.73 -5.40
C ALA A 64 -26.92 -14.44 -4.85
N ASP A 65 -26.03 -13.82 -5.63
CA ASP A 65 -25.39 -12.55 -5.26
C ASP A 65 -26.28 -11.36 -5.68
N PRO A 66 -26.84 -10.60 -4.73
CA PRO A 66 -27.70 -9.45 -5.04
C PRO A 66 -26.92 -8.23 -5.57
N ASN A 67 -25.58 -8.23 -5.49
CA ASN A 67 -24.73 -7.10 -5.85
C ASN A 67 -24.20 -7.17 -7.29
N LEU A 68 -24.54 -8.24 -8.03
CA LEU A 68 -24.26 -8.31 -9.46
C LEU A 68 -25.05 -7.21 -10.19
N GLY A 69 -24.35 -6.43 -11.01
CA GLY A 69 -24.94 -5.40 -11.86
C GLY A 69 -25.34 -5.94 -13.23
N ASP A 70 -26.44 -5.41 -13.78
CA ASP A 70 -26.91 -5.72 -15.12
C ASP A 70 -25.86 -5.26 -16.16
N GLU A 71 -25.65 -6.07 -17.20
CA GLU A 71 -24.78 -5.72 -18.33
C GLU A 71 -25.56 -5.03 -19.46
N PHE A 72 -26.89 -5.05 -19.40
CA PHE A 72 -27.75 -4.43 -20.41
C PHE A 72 -27.63 -2.90 -20.40
N SER A 73 -27.06 -2.32 -21.46
CA SER A 73 -27.05 -0.87 -21.65
C SER A 73 -28.36 -0.41 -22.29
N SER A 74 -28.40 -0.28 -23.62
CA SER A 74 -29.59 0.05 -24.40
C SER A 74 -29.91 -1.06 -25.41
N VAL A 75 -31.15 -1.07 -25.91
CA VAL A 75 -31.57 -2.05 -26.93
C VAL A 75 -30.65 -2.02 -28.16
N TYR A 76 -30.27 -0.84 -28.64
CA TYR A 76 -29.45 -0.69 -29.85
C TYR A 76 -28.00 -1.12 -29.64
N GLU A 77 -27.40 -0.72 -28.52
CA GLU A 77 -26.01 -1.05 -28.22
C GLU A 77 -25.85 -2.54 -27.90
N THR A 78 -26.75 -3.10 -27.10
CA THR A 78 -26.77 -4.54 -26.78
C THR A 78 -27.01 -5.38 -28.05
N ALA A 79 -27.92 -4.95 -28.95
CA ALA A 79 -28.14 -5.62 -30.23
C ALA A 79 -26.88 -5.63 -31.10
N LYS A 80 -26.17 -4.50 -31.16
CA LYS A 80 -24.90 -4.38 -31.90
C LYS A 80 -23.80 -5.26 -31.31
N GLU A 81 -23.63 -5.25 -29.99
CA GLU A 81 -22.62 -6.05 -29.30
C GLU A 81 -22.87 -7.55 -29.42
N LYS A 82 -24.13 -7.98 -29.36
CA LYS A 82 -24.53 -9.40 -29.41
C LYS A 82 -24.81 -9.90 -30.83
N GLY A 83 -24.79 -9.02 -31.84
CA GLY A 83 -25.09 -9.36 -33.24
C GLY A 83 -26.54 -9.80 -33.46
N LEU A 84 -27.48 -9.29 -32.67
CA LEU A 84 -28.91 -9.64 -32.71
C LEU A 84 -29.73 -8.54 -33.37
N HIS A 85 -30.93 -8.87 -33.85
CA HIS A 85 -31.86 -7.86 -34.34
C HIS A 85 -32.41 -7.04 -33.16
N SER A 86 -32.49 -5.72 -33.30
CA SER A 86 -32.95 -4.81 -32.23
C SER A 86 -34.34 -5.17 -31.68
N LEU A 87 -35.27 -5.54 -32.57
CA LEU A 87 -36.59 -6.07 -32.19
C LEU A 87 -36.52 -7.35 -31.36
N GLU A 88 -35.59 -8.28 -31.64
CA GLU A 88 -35.46 -9.50 -30.85
C GLU A 88 -35.00 -9.20 -29.43
N VAL A 89 -34.04 -8.28 -29.27
CA VAL A 89 -33.57 -7.81 -27.97
C VAL A 89 -34.69 -7.11 -27.20
N LEU A 90 -35.49 -6.27 -27.88
CA LEU A 90 -36.64 -5.59 -27.29
C LEU A 90 -37.68 -6.60 -26.77
N VAL A 91 -38.13 -7.52 -27.64
CA VAL A 91 -39.15 -8.52 -27.31
C VAL A 91 -38.68 -9.41 -26.16
N THR A 92 -37.43 -9.88 -26.21
CA THR A 92 -36.88 -10.72 -25.13
C THR A 92 -36.83 -9.96 -23.80
N ARG A 93 -36.50 -8.67 -23.84
CA ARG A 93 -36.47 -7.84 -22.64
C ARG A 93 -37.87 -7.57 -22.09
N GLU A 94 -38.85 -7.30 -22.95
CA GLU A 94 -40.27 -7.09 -22.56
C GLU A 94 -40.95 -8.38 -22.05
N ASP A 95 -40.56 -9.54 -22.56
CA ASP A 95 -41.07 -10.84 -22.10
C ASP A 95 -40.62 -11.14 -20.66
N ASP A 96 -39.35 -10.85 -20.33
CA ASP A 96 -38.77 -11.12 -19.01
C ASP A 96 -39.03 -9.97 -18.01
N PHE A 97 -38.95 -8.72 -18.47
CA PHE A 97 -39.15 -7.51 -17.66
C PHE A 97 -40.45 -6.82 -18.06
N ASN A 98 -41.26 -6.46 -17.07
CA ASN A 98 -42.53 -5.77 -17.27
C ASN A 98 -42.40 -4.51 -18.17
N ASN A 99 -43.42 -4.20 -18.98
CA ASN A 99 -43.48 -3.10 -19.98
C ASN A 99 -43.37 -1.67 -19.39
N ARG A 100 -43.02 -1.55 -18.11
CA ARG A 100 -42.91 -0.28 -17.37
C ARG A 100 -41.53 0.36 -17.44
N LEU A 101 -40.51 -0.38 -17.91
CA LEU A 101 -39.16 0.15 -18.02
C LEU A 101 -39.00 1.02 -19.26
N ASN A 102 -38.27 2.14 -19.12
CA ASN A 102 -38.00 3.01 -20.25
C ASN A 102 -36.99 2.36 -21.20
N ILE A 103 -37.43 2.07 -22.43
CA ILE A 103 -36.66 1.41 -23.49
C ILE A 103 -35.39 2.21 -23.88
N ARG A 104 -35.40 3.52 -23.66
CA ARG A 104 -34.28 4.42 -24.01
C ARG A 104 -33.25 4.60 -22.88
N ALA A 105 -33.55 4.14 -21.67
CA ALA A 105 -32.65 4.28 -20.54
C ALA A 105 -31.57 3.19 -20.57
N SER A 106 -30.36 3.53 -20.10
CA SER A 106 -29.33 2.54 -19.81
C SER A 106 -29.59 1.92 -18.45
N PHE A 107 -29.50 0.59 -18.34
CA PHE A 107 -29.62 -0.13 -17.08
C PHE A 107 -28.30 -0.76 -16.63
N LYS A 108 -27.20 -0.43 -17.29
CA LYS A 108 -25.92 -1.04 -17.02
C LYS A 108 -25.42 -0.67 -15.61
N GLY A 109 -25.05 -1.70 -14.85
CA GLY A 109 -24.69 -1.60 -13.45
C GLY A 109 -25.87 -1.58 -12.47
N CYS A 110 -27.13 -1.64 -12.92
CA CYS A 110 -28.28 -1.75 -12.02
C CYS A 110 -28.31 -3.12 -11.34
N THR A 111 -28.37 -3.15 -10.01
CA THR A 111 -28.49 -4.37 -9.21
C THR A 111 -29.95 -4.80 -9.02
N ALA A 112 -30.17 -6.01 -8.47
CA ALA A 112 -31.51 -6.46 -8.11
C ALA A 112 -32.24 -5.48 -7.17
N LEU A 113 -31.48 -4.79 -6.29
CA LEU A 113 -32.02 -3.78 -5.38
C LEU A 113 -32.53 -2.54 -6.15
N HIS A 114 -31.81 -2.07 -7.17
CA HIS A 114 -32.29 -0.96 -8.02
C HIS A 114 -33.63 -1.29 -8.67
N TYR A 115 -33.77 -2.51 -9.20
CA TYR A 115 -35.01 -2.97 -9.83
C TYR A 115 -36.16 -3.13 -8.84
N ALA A 116 -35.90 -3.65 -7.63
CA ALA A 116 -36.92 -3.76 -6.59
C ALA A 116 -37.44 -2.40 -6.13
N VAL A 117 -36.55 -1.40 -6.04
CA VAL A 117 -36.93 -0.01 -5.68
C VAL A 117 -37.71 0.67 -6.81
N LEU A 118 -37.29 0.49 -8.07
CA LEU A 118 -38.05 0.95 -9.24
C LEU A 118 -39.46 0.33 -9.30
N ALA A 119 -39.58 -0.94 -8.87
CA ALA A 119 -40.86 -1.63 -8.75
C ALA A 119 -41.71 -1.13 -7.58
N ASP A 120 -41.16 -0.33 -6.65
CA ASP A 120 -41.82 0.17 -5.43
C ASP A 120 -42.41 -0.98 -4.58
N ASP A 121 -41.62 -2.04 -4.38
CA ASP A 121 -42.03 -3.23 -3.62
C ASP A 121 -41.23 -3.37 -2.31
N TYR A 122 -41.89 -3.01 -1.21
CA TYR A 122 -41.34 -3.06 0.14
C TYR A 122 -40.82 -4.46 0.54
N VAL A 123 -41.56 -5.53 0.22
CA VAL A 123 -41.23 -6.88 0.68
C VAL A 123 -39.96 -7.37 0.02
N THR A 124 -39.84 -7.15 -1.29
CA THR A 124 -38.70 -7.60 -2.07
C THR A 124 -37.44 -6.78 -1.76
N VAL A 125 -37.57 -5.46 -1.56
CA VAL A 125 -36.47 -4.61 -1.09
C VAL A 125 -35.96 -5.09 0.27
N LYS A 126 -36.85 -5.38 1.21
CA LYS A 126 -36.46 -5.91 2.53
C LYS A 126 -35.72 -7.25 2.42
N LEU A 127 -36.24 -8.20 1.64
CA LEU A 127 -35.58 -9.50 1.43
C LEU A 127 -34.19 -9.37 0.80
N LEU A 128 -34.01 -8.47 -0.17
CA LEU A 128 -32.71 -8.23 -0.80
C LEU A 128 -31.70 -7.63 0.18
N LEU A 129 -32.13 -6.68 1.00
CA LEU A 129 -31.27 -6.07 2.02
C LEU A 129 -30.90 -7.09 3.11
N ASP A 130 -31.86 -7.88 3.59
CA ASP A 130 -31.62 -8.99 4.52
C ASP A 130 -30.69 -10.06 3.89
N GLY A 131 -30.73 -10.21 2.56
CA GLY A 131 -29.86 -11.07 1.75
C GLY A 131 -28.48 -10.49 1.43
N GLY A 132 -28.12 -9.31 1.98
CA GLY A 132 -26.78 -8.71 1.80
C GLY A 132 -26.63 -7.81 0.57
N ALA A 133 -27.72 -7.29 0.02
CA ALA A 133 -27.66 -6.27 -1.03
C ALA A 133 -27.05 -4.96 -0.51
N ASN A 134 -26.15 -4.36 -1.28
CA ASN A 134 -25.50 -3.10 -0.96
C ASN A 134 -26.38 -1.91 -1.38
N PRO A 135 -26.92 -1.12 -0.43
CA PRO A 135 -27.75 0.04 -0.75
C PRO A 135 -26.95 1.24 -1.28
N LEU A 136 -25.61 1.23 -1.19
CA LEU A 136 -24.74 2.32 -1.64
C LEU A 136 -24.11 2.06 -3.02
N GLN A 137 -24.37 0.90 -3.63
CA GLN A 137 -23.79 0.56 -4.92
C GLN A 137 -24.37 1.47 -6.01
N LYS A 138 -23.49 2.13 -6.76
CA LYS A 138 -23.87 3.01 -7.86
C LYS A 138 -23.87 2.25 -9.19
N ASN A 139 -24.83 2.56 -10.04
CA ASN A 139 -24.82 2.11 -11.44
C ASN A 139 -23.85 2.95 -12.30
N GLU A 140 -23.76 2.67 -13.61
CA GLU A 140 -22.89 3.45 -14.51
C GLU A 140 -23.27 4.94 -14.61
N MET A 141 -24.54 5.29 -14.35
CA MET A 141 -25.01 6.67 -14.31
C MET A 141 -24.63 7.38 -12.99
N GLY A 142 -24.07 6.67 -12.01
CA GLY A 142 -23.69 7.21 -10.72
C GLY A 142 -24.83 7.30 -9.70
N HIS A 143 -26.01 6.76 -10.02
CA HIS A 143 -27.19 6.76 -9.16
C HIS A 143 -27.18 5.56 -8.21
N THR A 144 -27.63 5.77 -6.98
CA THR A 144 -27.87 4.71 -5.99
C THR A 144 -29.32 4.22 -6.06
N PRO A 145 -29.65 3.07 -5.44
CA PRO A 145 -31.03 2.61 -5.31
C PRO A 145 -31.96 3.66 -4.69
N LEU A 146 -31.46 4.49 -3.76
CA LEU A 146 -32.24 5.55 -3.12
C LEU A 146 -32.72 6.61 -4.12
N ASP A 147 -31.92 6.93 -5.14
CA ASP A 147 -32.26 7.95 -6.15
C ASP A 147 -33.47 7.54 -7.00
N TYR A 148 -33.78 6.24 -7.06
CA TYR A 148 -34.95 5.70 -7.77
C TYR A 148 -36.18 5.52 -6.87
N ALA A 149 -36.04 5.72 -5.55
CA ALA A 149 -37.13 5.53 -4.61
C ALA A 149 -38.17 6.66 -4.68
N ARG A 150 -39.45 6.30 -4.62
CA ARG A 150 -40.54 7.26 -4.44
C ARG A 150 -40.68 7.64 -2.97
N GLU A 151 -41.24 8.82 -2.68
CA GLU A 151 -41.56 9.21 -1.31
C GLU A 151 -42.52 8.19 -0.69
N GLY A 152 -42.10 7.56 0.42
CA GLY A 152 -42.89 6.49 1.04
C GLY A 152 -42.10 5.61 1.99
N GLU A 153 -42.64 4.42 2.27
CA GLU A 153 -42.06 3.45 3.20
C GLU A 153 -40.74 2.85 2.70
N VAL A 154 -40.60 2.62 1.39
CA VAL A 154 -39.39 2.10 0.76
C VAL A 154 -38.21 3.06 0.96
N MET A 155 -38.42 4.37 0.76
CA MET A 155 -37.37 5.36 0.98
C MET A 155 -36.91 5.41 2.44
N LYS A 156 -37.84 5.31 3.40
CA LYS A 156 -37.50 5.27 4.83
C LYS A 156 -36.70 4.01 5.17
N LEU A 157 -37.08 2.87 4.60
CA LEU A 157 -36.38 1.60 4.79
C LEU A 157 -34.97 1.63 4.17
N LEU A 158 -34.80 2.20 2.97
CA LEU A 158 -33.50 2.37 2.35
C LEU A 158 -32.60 3.28 3.18
N LYS A 159 -33.07 4.45 3.63
CA LYS A 159 -32.28 5.34 4.50
C LYS A 159 -31.84 4.66 5.79
N ALA A 160 -32.74 3.90 6.43
CA ALA A 160 -32.42 3.15 7.64
C ALA A 160 -31.44 1.99 7.39
N SER A 161 -31.51 1.37 6.21
CA SER A 161 -30.59 0.30 5.82
C SER A 161 -29.25 0.83 5.35
N GLU A 162 -29.19 2.02 4.73
CA GLU A 162 -27.95 2.72 4.40
C GLU A 162 -27.14 3.03 5.66
N THR A 163 -27.78 3.60 6.70
CA THR A 163 -27.08 3.89 7.95
C THR A 163 -26.57 2.62 8.62
N LYS A 164 -27.40 1.57 8.71
CA LYS A 164 -26.99 0.26 9.23
C LYS A 164 -25.87 -0.38 8.43
N PHE A 165 -25.93 -0.32 7.10
CA PHE A 165 -24.89 -0.87 6.23
C PHE A 165 -23.59 -0.11 6.39
N GLN A 166 -23.62 1.23 6.48
CA GLN A 166 -22.43 2.03 6.76
C GLN A 166 -21.83 1.73 8.13
N GLU A 167 -22.66 1.53 9.16
CA GLU A 167 -22.22 1.09 10.49
C GLU A 167 -21.59 -0.29 10.46
N GLU A 168 -22.18 -1.24 9.74
CA GLU A 168 -21.64 -2.60 9.61
C GLU A 168 -20.34 -2.62 8.81
N GLN A 169 -20.25 -1.86 7.71
CA GLN A 169 -19.00 -1.69 6.96
C GLN A 169 -17.92 -1.09 7.86
N ARG A 170 -18.22 -0.01 8.60
CA ARG A 170 -17.29 0.55 9.58
C ARG A 170 -16.88 -0.48 10.63
N ARG A 171 -17.81 -1.28 11.14
CA ARG A 171 -17.52 -2.35 12.12
C ARG A 171 -16.60 -3.42 11.55
N ARG A 172 -16.86 -3.89 10.32
CA ARG A 172 -16.02 -4.86 9.60
C ARG A 172 -14.62 -4.30 9.36
N GLU A 173 -14.51 -3.04 8.94
CA GLU A 173 -13.21 -2.38 8.78
C GLU A 173 -12.45 -2.29 10.12
N ILE A 174 -13.12 -1.91 11.21
CA ILE A 174 -12.50 -1.87 12.55
C ILE A 174 -12.05 -3.27 12.99
N GLU A 175 -12.84 -4.30 12.74
CA GLU A 175 -12.50 -5.69 13.06
C GLU A 175 -11.30 -6.19 12.24
N GLU A 176 -11.24 -5.88 10.94
CA GLU A 176 -10.09 -6.18 10.10
C GLU A 176 -8.82 -5.50 10.62
N ARG A 177 -8.92 -4.22 11.00
CA ARG A 177 -7.81 -3.46 11.62
C ARG A 177 -7.34 -4.07 12.94
N ARG A 178 -8.26 -4.61 13.75
CA ARG A 178 -7.92 -5.34 14.99
C ARG A 178 -7.22 -6.65 14.70
N ARG A 179 -7.65 -7.37 13.66
CA ARG A 179 -7.08 -8.65 13.24
C ARG A 179 -5.66 -8.49 12.68
N PHE A 180 -5.42 -7.40 11.96
CA PHE A 180 -4.12 -7.10 11.35
C PHE A 180 -3.65 -5.68 11.74
N PRO A 181 -2.95 -5.55 12.88
CA PRO A 181 -2.43 -4.28 13.34
C PRO A 181 -1.56 -3.59 12.28
N LEU A 182 -1.68 -2.27 12.18
CA LEU A 182 -0.89 -1.42 11.29
C LEU A 182 0.62 -1.73 11.40
N GLU A 183 1.12 -1.93 12.61
CA GLU A 183 2.53 -2.20 12.86
C GLU A 183 3.02 -3.48 12.17
N GLN A 184 2.17 -4.51 12.07
CA GLN A 184 2.53 -5.76 11.39
C GLN A 184 2.65 -5.54 9.88
N ARG A 185 1.69 -4.83 9.27
CA ARG A 185 1.73 -4.48 7.84
C ARG A 185 2.95 -3.63 7.48
N LEU A 186 3.33 -2.71 8.37
CA LEU A 186 4.55 -1.90 8.19
C LEU A 186 5.82 -2.75 8.30
N LYS A 187 5.88 -3.69 9.25
CA LYS A 187 7.02 -4.62 9.45
C LYS A 187 7.27 -5.57 8.27
N GLU A 188 6.25 -5.89 7.47
CA GLU A 188 6.44 -6.69 6.24
C GLU A 188 7.34 -5.98 5.22
N HIS A 189 7.27 -4.64 5.19
CA HIS A 189 7.97 -3.83 4.19
C HIS A 189 9.23 -3.16 4.75
N ILE A 190 9.25 -2.87 6.05
CA ILE A 190 10.30 -2.12 6.73
C ILE A 190 11.07 -3.05 7.64
N ILE A 191 12.39 -3.11 7.43
CA ILE A 191 13.30 -3.91 8.25
C ILE A 191 13.75 -3.07 9.43
N GLY A 192 13.64 -3.62 10.64
CA GLY A 192 14.02 -2.95 11.87
C GLY A 192 13.11 -1.78 12.23
N GLN A 193 13.67 -0.76 12.89
CA GLN A 193 12.99 0.50 13.25
C GLN A 193 11.70 0.30 14.05
N GLU A 194 11.65 -0.72 14.91
CA GLU A 194 10.42 -1.09 15.63
C GLU A 194 9.87 0.03 16.49
N SER A 195 10.75 0.82 17.12
CA SER A 195 10.34 1.98 17.92
C SER A 195 9.66 3.04 17.05
N ALA A 196 10.16 3.27 15.83
CA ALA A 196 9.57 4.25 14.92
C ALA A 196 8.19 3.80 14.42
N ILE A 197 8.08 2.53 14.04
CA ILE A 197 6.83 1.91 13.63
C ILE A 197 5.79 1.97 14.77
N ALA A 198 6.20 1.66 16.00
CA ALA A 198 5.31 1.68 17.16
C ALA A 198 4.79 3.10 17.47
N THR A 199 5.65 4.13 17.42
CA THR A 199 5.23 5.53 17.65
C THR A 199 4.25 6.01 16.57
N VAL A 200 4.55 5.75 15.30
CA VAL A 200 3.68 6.11 14.18
C VAL A 200 2.35 5.34 14.24
N GLY A 201 2.41 4.03 14.51
CA GLY A 201 1.25 3.17 14.67
C GLY A 201 0.32 3.63 15.80
N ALA A 202 0.88 3.98 16.96
CA ALA A 202 0.12 4.50 18.10
C ALA A 202 -0.56 5.85 17.80
N ALA A 203 0.14 6.77 17.13
CA ALA A 203 -0.41 8.08 16.77
C ALA A 203 -1.53 7.98 15.70
N ILE A 204 -1.35 7.14 14.67
CA ILE A 204 -2.39 6.90 13.67
C ILE A 204 -3.60 6.21 14.31
N ARG A 205 -3.37 5.23 15.18
CA ARG A 205 -4.45 4.56 15.92
C ARG A 205 -5.24 5.53 16.80
N ARG A 206 -4.58 6.51 17.44
CA ARG A 206 -5.26 7.59 18.15
C ARG A 206 -6.14 8.40 17.21
N LYS A 207 -5.60 8.83 16.06
CA LYS A 207 -6.33 9.59 15.04
C LYS A 207 -7.55 8.84 14.48
N GLU A 208 -7.39 7.58 14.08
CA GLU A 208 -8.48 6.77 13.52
C GLU A 208 -9.62 6.49 14.50
N ASN A 209 -9.33 6.48 15.81
CA ASN A 209 -10.33 6.25 16.86
C ASN A 209 -10.84 7.55 17.49
N GLY A 210 -10.48 8.73 16.96
CA GLY A 210 -10.93 10.03 17.47
C GLY A 210 -10.28 10.48 18.78
N TRP A 211 -9.18 9.85 19.20
CA TRP A 211 -8.40 10.25 20.39
C TRP A 211 -7.28 11.23 20.03
N TYR A 212 -7.60 12.25 19.26
CA TYR A 212 -6.67 13.29 18.82
C TYR A 212 -7.38 14.65 18.75
N ASP A 213 -6.59 15.70 18.57
CA ASP A 213 -7.12 17.04 18.37
C ASP A 213 -7.63 17.21 16.93
N GLU A 214 -8.95 17.34 16.75
CA GLU A 214 -9.59 17.48 15.43
C GLU A 214 -9.35 18.88 14.80
N GLU A 215 -8.90 19.87 15.58
CA GLU A 215 -8.65 21.21 15.07
C GLU A 215 -7.27 21.35 14.41
N HIS A 216 -6.33 20.46 14.73
CA HIS A 216 -4.95 20.52 14.25
C HIS A 216 -4.55 19.23 13.53
N PRO A 217 -3.79 19.33 12.43
CA PRO A 217 -3.37 18.15 11.70
C PRO A 217 -2.33 17.34 12.48
N LEU A 218 -2.21 16.05 12.15
CA LEU A 218 -1.22 15.18 12.78
C LEU A 218 0.15 15.38 12.13
N VAL A 219 1.12 15.89 12.90
CA VAL A 219 2.45 16.26 12.46
C VAL A 219 3.53 15.40 13.12
N PHE A 220 4.36 14.77 12.29
CA PHE A 220 5.52 13.99 12.69
C PHE A 220 6.82 14.64 12.25
N LEU A 221 7.87 14.51 13.06
CA LEU A 221 9.25 14.80 12.66
C LEU A 221 10.10 13.53 12.77
N PHE A 222 10.57 13.03 11.63
CA PHE A 222 11.41 11.86 11.51
C PHE A 222 12.89 12.26 11.50
N LEU A 223 13.63 11.84 12.52
CA LEU A 223 15.06 12.13 12.70
C LEU A 223 15.90 10.86 12.54
N GLY A 224 17.06 10.98 11.90
CA GLY A 224 18.02 9.88 11.75
C GLY A 224 18.91 10.06 10.52
N SER A 225 19.83 9.14 10.27
CA SER A 225 20.75 9.20 9.13
C SER A 225 20.03 9.03 7.78
N SER A 226 20.71 9.39 6.69
CA SER A 226 20.18 9.18 5.34
C SER A 226 20.04 7.70 5.02
N GLY A 227 19.02 7.33 4.26
CA GLY A 227 18.84 5.95 3.81
C GLY A 227 18.41 4.95 4.90
N ILE A 228 18.05 5.40 6.11
CA ILE A 228 17.63 4.51 7.22
C ILE A 228 16.15 4.04 7.15
N GLY A 229 15.36 4.62 6.24
CA GLY A 229 13.95 4.22 6.03
C GLY A 229 12.89 5.25 6.40
N LYS A 230 13.26 6.50 6.71
CA LYS A 230 12.31 7.61 7.02
C LYS A 230 11.24 7.79 5.94
N THR A 231 11.68 8.03 4.70
CA THR A 231 10.81 8.20 3.52
C THR A 231 10.00 6.93 3.23
N GLU A 232 10.55 5.75 3.51
CA GLU A 232 9.86 4.49 3.27
C GLU A 232 8.72 4.28 4.27
N LEU A 233 8.94 4.58 5.56
CA LEU A 233 7.88 4.54 6.56
C LEU A 233 6.71 5.46 6.18
N ALA A 234 6.99 6.69 5.74
CA ALA A 234 5.96 7.61 5.28
C ALA A 234 5.15 7.06 4.09
N LYS A 235 5.83 6.45 3.10
CA LYS A 235 5.17 5.83 1.96
C LYS A 235 4.27 4.67 2.36
N GLN A 236 4.75 3.78 3.24
CA GLN A 236 3.98 2.62 3.68
C GLN A 236 2.78 3.04 4.55
N THR A 237 2.94 4.06 5.39
CA THR A 237 1.83 4.69 6.11
C THR A 237 0.75 5.21 5.15
N ALA A 238 1.14 5.92 4.09
CA ALA A 238 0.19 6.44 3.10
C ALA A 238 -0.54 5.32 2.33
N LYS A 239 0.19 4.26 1.96
CA LYS A 239 -0.40 3.08 1.32
C LYS A 239 -1.45 2.40 2.19
N TYR A 240 -1.18 2.28 3.49
CA TYR A 240 -2.13 1.72 4.45
C TYR A 240 -3.40 2.57 4.55
N ILE A 241 -3.27 3.88 4.78
CA ILE A 241 -4.41 4.78 4.99
C ILE A 241 -5.28 4.89 3.74
N HIS A 242 -4.66 4.96 2.56
CA HIS A 242 -5.38 5.21 1.31
C HIS A 242 -5.53 3.97 0.41
N LYS A 243 -5.28 2.76 0.92
CA LYS A 243 -5.42 1.49 0.17
C LYS A 243 -4.75 1.55 -1.23
N ASP A 244 -3.49 1.99 -1.28
CA ASP A 244 -2.65 2.17 -2.49
C ASP A 244 -3.09 3.26 -3.51
N VAL A 245 -4.00 4.17 -3.13
CA VAL A 245 -4.34 5.32 -3.99
C VAL A 245 -3.15 6.28 -4.11
N LYS A 246 -2.56 6.37 -5.30
CA LYS A 246 -1.37 7.22 -5.59
C LYS A 246 -1.53 8.69 -5.15
N LYS A 247 -2.74 9.23 -5.24
CA LYS A 247 -3.05 10.63 -4.88
C LYS A 247 -3.00 10.89 -3.36
N GLY A 248 -3.10 9.84 -2.54
CA GLY A 248 -3.05 9.92 -1.08
C GLY A 248 -1.64 10.09 -0.50
N PHE A 249 -0.59 10.03 -1.33
CA PHE A 249 0.79 10.31 -0.92
C PHE A 249 1.35 11.50 -1.69
N ILE A 250 1.64 12.59 -0.97
CA ILE A 250 2.24 13.80 -1.53
C ILE A 250 3.67 13.89 -1.03
N ARG A 251 4.65 13.82 -1.92
CA ARG A 251 6.06 14.08 -1.57
C ARG A 251 6.49 15.44 -2.12
N LEU A 252 7.16 16.21 -1.27
CA LEU A 252 7.82 17.46 -1.61
C LEU A 252 9.26 17.39 -1.10
N ASP A 253 10.23 17.64 -1.97
CA ASP A 253 11.65 17.73 -1.61
C ASP A 253 11.93 19.16 -1.16
N MET A 254 12.29 19.35 0.11
CA MET A 254 12.53 20.67 0.67
C MET A 254 13.85 21.28 0.18
N SER A 255 14.71 20.49 -0.46
CA SER A 255 15.90 21.00 -1.14
C SER A 255 15.54 21.91 -2.33
N GLU A 256 14.36 21.75 -2.94
CA GLU A 256 13.86 22.61 -4.03
C GLU A 256 13.29 23.95 -3.53
N PHE A 257 13.33 24.21 -2.23
CA PHE A 257 12.81 25.42 -1.60
C PHE A 257 13.86 26.09 -0.72
N GLN A 258 15.13 26.02 -1.13
CA GLN A 258 16.25 26.68 -0.44
C GLN A 258 16.23 28.20 -0.64
N GLU A 259 15.75 28.66 -1.79
CA GLU A 259 15.77 30.06 -2.17
C GLU A 259 14.42 30.75 -1.93
N ARG A 260 14.47 32.05 -1.60
CA ARG A 260 13.26 32.83 -1.27
C ARG A 260 12.23 32.89 -2.40
N HIS A 261 12.68 32.91 -3.65
CA HIS A 261 11.79 32.98 -4.82
C HIS A 261 11.12 31.62 -5.13
N GLU A 262 11.66 30.52 -4.63
CA GLU A 262 11.08 29.18 -4.80
C GLU A 262 9.94 28.92 -3.81
N VAL A 263 9.90 29.65 -2.69
CA VAL A 263 8.80 29.61 -1.71
C VAL A 263 7.45 29.93 -2.36
N ALA A 264 7.43 30.80 -3.38
CA ALA A 264 6.22 31.09 -4.14
C ALA A 264 5.66 29.86 -4.87
N LYS A 265 6.49 28.88 -5.26
CA LYS A 265 6.01 27.62 -5.86
C LYS A 265 5.24 26.75 -4.87
N PHE A 266 5.50 26.91 -3.57
CA PHE A 266 4.89 26.11 -2.51
C PHE A 266 3.38 26.40 -2.37
N ILE A 267 3.02 27.68 -2.22
CA ILE A 267 1.64 28.16 -2.07
C ILE A 267 1.02 28.77 -3.33
N GLY A 268 1.83 29.16 -4.31
CA GLY A 268 1.42 29.85 -5.53
C GLY A 268 1.93 31.30 -5.57
N SER A 269 2.30 31.77 -6.76
CA SER A 269 2.69 33.18 -6.97
C SER A 269 1.51 34.12 -6.66
N PRO A 270 1.74 35.32 -6.11
CA PRO A 270 0.70 36.32 -5.92
C PRO A 270 0.05 36.79 -7.24
N PRO A 271 -1.15 37.41 -7.20
CA PRO A 271 -1.78 37.99 -8.37
C PRO A 271 -0.87 39.00 -9.07
N GLY A 272 -0.70 38.84 -10.39
CA GLY A 272 0.14 39.72 -11.22
C GLY A 272 1.56 39.19 -11.52
N TYR A 273 1.95 38.04 -10.96
CA TYR A 273 3.23 37.38 -11.26
C TYR A 273 3.05 36.15 -12.17
N VAL A 274 4.09 35.81 -12.93
CA VAL A 274 4.11 34.61 -13.79
C VAL A 274 3.89 33.35 -12.93
N GLY A 275 3.01 32.45 -13.39
CA GLY A 275 2.63 31.24 -12.66
C GLY A 275 1.48 31.42 -11.66
N HIS A 276 0.91 32.63 -11.52
CA HIS A 276 -0.26 32.89 -10.68
C HIS A 276 -1.44 31.97 -11.02
N GLU A 277 -1.65 31.61 -12.29
CA GLU A 277 -2.79 30.77 -12.68
C GLU A 277 -2.68 29.32 -12.23
N GLU A 278 -1.47 28.80 -12.01
CA GLU A 278 -1.22 27.37 -11.75
C GLU A 278 -1.51 26.96 -10.30
N GLY A 279 -1.52 27.92 -9.36
CA GLY A 279 -1.65 27.70 -7.92
C GLY A 279 -0.43 27.05 -7.29
N GLY A 280 -0.42 26.89 -5.96
CA GLY A 280 0.67 26.23 -5.23
C GLY A 280 0.76 24.73 -5.51
N GLN A 281 1.99 24.19 -5.49
CA GLN A 281 2.21 22.75 -5.63
C GLN A 281 1.52 21.95 -4.52
N LEU A 282 1.61 22.43 -3.27
CA LEU A 282 1.00 21.75 -2.12
C LEU A 282 -0.52 21.93 -2.12
N THR A 283 -0.98 23.17 -2.30
CA THR A 283 -2.41 23.53 -2.28
C THR A 283 -3.19 22.77 -3.36
N LYS A 284 -2.65 22.66 -4.58
CA LYS A 284 -3.28 21.92 -5.68
C LYS A 284 -3.44 20.43 -5.38
N LYS A 285 -2.42 19.81 -4.79
CA LYS A 285 -2.44 18.37 -4.45
C LYS A 285 -3.37 18.10 -3.27
N LEU A 286 -3.34 18.91 -2.21
CA LEU A 286 -4.25 18.79 -1.07
C LEU A 286 -5.71 19.06 -1.45
N ARG A 287 -5.97 19.94 -2.43
CA ARG A 287 -7.34 20.12 -2.95
C ARG A 287 -7.89 18.85 -3.61
N GLN A 288 -7.04 18.01 -4.20
CA GLN A 288 -7.46 16.74 -4.78
C GLN A 288 -7.66 15.65 -3.73
N CYS A 289 -6.91 15.70 -2.62
CA CYS A 289 -6.95 14.73 -1.54
C CYS A 289 -6.67 15.43 -0.19
N PRO A 290 -7.70 15.96 0.49
CA PRO A 290 -7.54 16.74 1.72
C PRO A 290 -6.98 15.94 2.90
N ASN A 291 -7.23 14.62 2.92
CA ASN A 291 -6.77 13.70 3.95
C ASN A 291 -5.44 13.00 3.61
N ALA A 292 -4.68 13.52 2.64
CA ALA A 292 -3.44 12.90 2.17
C ALA A 292 -2.34 12.85 3.24
N VAL A 293 -1.43 11.89 3.10
CA VAL A 293 -0.15 11.88 3.81
C VAL A 293 0.86 12.72 3.02
N VAL A 294 1.30 13.83 3.61
CA VAL A 294 2.24 14.78 3.04
C VAL A 294 3.63 14.58 3.64
N LEU A 295 4.61 14.23 2.81
CA LEU A 295 6.00 14.09 3.18
C LEU A 295 6.80 15.32 2.75
N PHE A 296 7.32 16.07 3.73
CA PHE A 296 8.34 17.09 3.55
C PHE A 296 9.72 16.45 3.75
N ASP A 297 10.39 16.11 2.66
CA ASP A 297 11.68 15.43 2.70
C ASP A 297 12.81 16.45 2.92
N GLU A 298 13.76 16.16 3.81
CA GLU A 298 14.94 17.00 4.09
C GLU A 298 14.59 18.45 4.51
N VAL A 299 13.64 18.59 5.45
CA VAL A 299 13.13 19.90 5.91
C VAL A 299 14.21 20.80 6.50
N ASP A 300 15.34 20.25 6.91
CA ASP A 300 16.51 21.03 7.34
C ASP A 300 17.10 21.93 6.24
N LYS A 301 16.86 21.62 4.97
CA LYS A 301 17.35 22.43 3.85
C LYS A 301 16.37 23.53 3.42
N ALA A 302 15.15 23.57 3.99
CA ALA A 302 14.14 24.53 3.59
C ALA A 302 14.51 25.97 3.97
N HIS A 303 14.10 26.93 3.14
CA HIS A 303 14.17 28.35 3.49
C HIS A 303 13.28 28.67 4.72
N PRO A 304 13.68 29.57 5.64
CA PRO A 304 12.89 29.93 6.82
C PRO A 304 11.47 30.43 6.53
N ASP A 305 11.24 31.04 5.37
CA ASP A 305 9.89 31.50 4.97
C ASP A 305 8.93 30.33 4.71
N VAL A 306 9.43 29.17 4.24
CA VAL A 306 8.62 27.95 4.11
C VAL A 306 8.17 27.47 5.48
N LEU A 307 9.08 27.47 6.45
CA LEU A 307 8.77 27.09 7.83
C LEU A 307 7.71 28.00 8.46
N THR A 308 7.64 29.29 8.05
CA THR A 308 6.58 30.21 8.50
C THR A 308 5.21 29.75 8.01
N ILE A 309 5.13 29.39 6.73
CA ILE A 309 3.89 28.91 6.12
C ILE A 309 3.47 27.58 6.76
N MET A 310 4.43 26.69 7.03
CA MET A 310 4.17 25.41 7.71
C MET A 310 3.69 25.61 9.14
N LEU A 311 4.21 26.61 9.87
CA LEU A 311 3.74 26.94 11.21
C LEU A 311 2.26 27.33 11.19
N GLN A 312 1.87 28.24 10.28
CA GLN A 312 0.46 28.62 10.12
C GLN A 312 -0.42 27.41 9.78
N LEU A 313 0.06 26.52 8.91
CA LEU A 313 -0.65 25.30 8.54
C LEU A 313 -0.86 24.36 9.75
N PHE A 314 0.16 24.19 10.59
CA PHE A 314 0.07 23.33 11.77
C PHE A 314 -0.76 23.95 12.90
N ASP A 315 -0.89 25.28 12.92
CA ASP A 315 -1.65 26.05 13.92
C ASP A 315 -3.14 26.14 13.58
N GLU A 316 -3.46 26.46 12.33
CA GLU A 316 -4.85 26.73 11.91
C GLU A 316 -5.50 25.52 11.23
N GLY A 317 -4.70 24.50 10.90
CA GLY A 317 -5.15 23.37 10.07
C GLY A 317 -5.56 23.78 8.66
N ARG A 318 -5.17 24.99 8.21
CA ARG A 318 -5.60 25.60 6.95
C ARG A 318 -4.42 26.14 6.18
N LEU A 319 -4.50 26.05 4.85
CA LEU A 319 -3.51 26.62 3.94
C LEU A 319 -4.18 27.55 2.94
N THR A 320 -3.68 28.77 2.82
CA THR A 320 -4.18 29.74 1.84
C THR A 320 -3.22 29.82 0.66
N ASP A 321 -3.75 29.61 -0.54
CA ASP A 321 -3.03 29.73 -1.82
C ASP A 321 -2.71 31.20 -2.13
N GLY A 322 -1.75 31.48 -3.00
CA GLY A 322 -1.44 32.83 -3.50
C GLY A 322 -2.65 33.57 -4.09
N LYS A 323 -3.68 32.84 -4.55
CA LYS A 323 -4.98 33.40 -4.99
C LYS A 323 -5.94 33.81 -3.87
N GLY A 324 -5.57 33.62 -2.60
CA GLY A 324 -6.47 33.84 -1.46
C GLY A 324 -7.49 32.73 -1.22
N LYS A 325 -7.34 31.57 -1.88
CA LYS A 325 -8.23 30.41 -1.67
C LYS A 325 -7.70 29.53 -0.55
N THR A 326 -8.46 29.40 0.52
CA THR A 326 -8.13 28.56 1.69
C THR A 326 -8.56 27.11 1.49
N ILE A 327 -7.75 26.18 1.98
CA ILE A 327 -7.97 24.73 1.97
C ILE A 327 -7.90 24.22 3.40
N ASP A 328 -8.88 23.42 3.79
CA ASP A 328 -8.88 22.71 5.07
C ASP A 328 -8.01 21.45 4.98
N CYS A 329 -7.08 21.32 5.91
CA CYS A 329 -6.04 20.29 5.94
C CYS A 329 -6.00 19.56 7.30
N LYS A 330 -7.01 19.72 8.17
CA LYS A 330 -7.09 19.06 9.48
C LYS A 330 -6.96 17.54 9.42
N ASP A 331 -7.56 16.93 8.40
CA ASP A 331 -7.51 15.48 8.20
C ASP A 331 -6.18 14.98 7.60
N ALA A 332 -5.32 15.87 7.09
CA ALA A 332 -4.03 15.48 6.53
C ALA A 332 -3.08 14.95 7.63
N ILE A 333 -2.08 14.18 7.19
CA ILE A 333 -0.96 13.76 8.06
C ILE A 333 0.31 14.33 7.46
N PHE A 334 1.01 15.16 8.22
CA PHE A 334 2.26 15.76 7.81
C PHE A 334 3.43 14.99 8.42
N ILE A 335 4.35 14.54 7.57
CA ILE A 335 5.58 13.87 7.98
C ILE A 335 6.73 14.70 7.46
N MET A 336 7.55 15.21 8.37
CA MET A 336 8.80 15.88 8.03
C MET A 336 9.96 14.92 8.23
N THR A 337 10.94 14.89 7.33
CA THR A 337 12.19 14.16 7.55
C THR A 337 13.34 15.15 7.71
N SER A 338 14.23 14.87 8.64
CA SER A 338 15.46 15.63 8.80
C SER A 338 16.65 14.74 9.13
N ASN A 339 17.83 15.14 8.66
CA ASN A 339 19.11 14.52 9.02
C ASN A 339 19.80 15.24 10.19
N VAL A 340 19.17 16.28 10.75
CA VAL A 340 19.68 17.01 11.91
C VAL A 340 19.80 16.08 13.12
N ALA A 341 20.88 16.26 13.89
CA ALA A 341 21.25 15.43 15.04
C ALA A 341 21.50 13.94 14.73
N SER A 342 21.72 13.59 13.45
CA SER A 342 21.86 12.18 13.06
C SER A 342 23.11 11.53 13.64
N ASP A 343 24.22 12.27 13.78
CA ASP A 343 25.47 11.76 14.35
C ASP A 343 25.33 11.48 15.85
N GLU A 344 24.70 12.38 16.61
CA GLU A 344 24.44 12.21 18.03
C GLU A 344 23.48 11.04 18.29
N ILE A 345 22.41 10.93 17.48
CA ILE A 345 21.47 9.80 17.55
C ILE A 345 22.21 8.49 17.28
N ALA A 346 23.09 8.47 16.28
CA ALA A 346 23.85 7.30 15.90
C ALA A 346 24.82 6.86 16.99
N GLN A 347 25.61 7.78 17.55
CA GLN A 347 26.56 7.49 18.63
C GLN A 347 25.85 6.97 19.88
N HIS A 348 24.77 7.62 20.29
CA HIS A 348 23.98 7.18 21.45
C HIS A 348 23.32 5.81 21.21
N ALA A 349 22.85 5.54 19.99
CA ALA A 349 22.30 4.23 19.63
C ALA A 349 23.35 3.11 19.71
N LEU A 350 24.60 3.39 19.30
CA LEU A 350 25.70 2.44 19.41
C LEU A 350 26.07 2.17 20.87
N GLN A 351 26.10 3.20 21.72
CA GLN A 351 26.33 3.05 23.16
C GLN A 351 25.26 2.18 23.82
N LEU A 352 23.97 2.47 23.58
CA LEU A 352 22.87 1.66 24.12
C LEU A 352 22.94 0.18 23.69
N ARG A 353 23.42 -0.08 22.47
CA ARG A 353 23.63 -1.45 21.98
C ARG A 353 24.76 -2.15 22.70
N GLN A 354 25.88 -1.46 22.92
CA GLN A 354 27.02 -2.01 23.65
C GLN A 354 26.62 -2.33 25.09
N GLU A 355 25.93 -1.43 25.77
CA GLU A 355 25.41 -1.65 27.12
C GLU A 355 24.45 -2.86 27.18
N ALA A 356 23.52 -2.98 26.22
CA ALA A 356 22.62 -4.14 26.15
C ALA A 356 23.37 -5.47 25.91
N MET A 357 24.39 -5.45 25.04
CA MET A 357 25.25 -6.62 24.79
C MET A 357 26.07 -7.00 26.04
N GLU A 358 26.59 -6.04 26.78
CA GLU A 358 27.32 -6.32 28.02
C GLU A 358 26.39 -6.89 29.10
N MET A 359 25.19 -6.33 29.24
CA MET A 359 24.19 -6.81 30.20
C MET A 359 23.71 -8.22 29.87
N SER A 360 23.48 -8.54 28.60
CA SER A 360 23.14 -9.89 28.16
C SER A 360 24.31 -10.87 28.38
N LYS A 361 25.55 -10.50 28.06
CA LYS A 361 26.74 -11.32 28.36
C LYS A 361 26.90 -11.60 29.85
N LYS A 362 26.69 -10.60 30.71
CA LYS A 362 26.72 -10.77 32.18
C LYS A 362 25.62 -11.72 32.66
N ARG A 363 24.39 -11.59 32.17
CA ARG A 363 23.27 -12.50 32.51
C ARG A 363 23.52 -13.95 32.07
N ILE A 364 24.14 -14.14 30.90
CA ILE A 364 24.52 -15.46 30.39
C ILE A 364 25.62 -16.07 31.27
N ALA A 365 26.61 -15.28 31.69
CA ALA A 365 27.68 -15.74 32.58
C ALA A 365 27.18 -16.11 33.99
N GLU A 366 26.09 -15.50 34.46
CA GLU A 366 25.50 -15.75 35.77
C GLU A 366 24.49 -16.93 35.82
N ASN A 367 24.34 -17.72 34.75
CA ASN A 367 23.46 -18.90 34.70
C ASN A 367 22.00 -18.66 35.14
N LEU A 368 21.46 -17.44 35.00
CA LEU A 368 20.01 -17.21 35.09
C LEU A 368 19.34 -17.60 33.77
N GLY A 369 19.21 -18.92 33.57
CA GLY A 369 18.45 -19.52 32.48
C GLY A 369 16.95 -19.23 32.59
N THR A 370 16.54 -18.06 32.12
CA THR A 370 15.17 -17.84 31.69
C THR A 370 15.19 -17.49 30.21
N ASP A 371 14.60 -18.40 29.42
CA ASP A 371 14.27 -18.25 28.00
C ASP A 371 13.32 -17.07 27.80
N VAL A 372 13.85 -15.87 27.96
CA VAL A 372 13.19 -14.67 27.47
C VAL A 372 14.07 -14.15 26.36
N GLN A 373 13.71 -14.51 25.13
CA GLN A 373 14.04 -13.71 23.96
C GLN A 373 13.39 -12.33 24.14
N MET A 374 13.91 -11.51 25.06
CA MET A 374 13.63 -10.09 25.07
C MET A 374 14.31 -9.56 23.83
N THR A 375 13.52 -9.23 22.82
CA THR A 375 13.94 -8.23 21.84
C THR A 375 14.32 -7.01 22.66
N ASP A 376 15.61 -6.75 22.83
CA ASP A 376 16.11 -5.55 23.51
C ASP A 376 15.58 -4.35 22.73
N LYS A 377 14.44 -3.83 23.17
CA LYS A 377 13.82 -2.66 22.55
C LYS A 377 14.63 -1.46 22.98
N ILE A 378 15.60 -1.12 22.15
CA ILE A 378 16.44 0.04 22.35
C ILE A 378 15.59 1.28 22.10
N THR A 379 15.18 1.93 23.18
CA THR A 379 14.46 3.20 23.12
C THR A 379 15.35 4.32 23.59
N ILE A 380 15.30 5.45 22.89
CA ILE A 380 16.02 6.66 23.28
C ILE A 380 15.44 7.21 24.59
N SER A 381 16.32 7.42 25.58
CA SER A 381 15.95 7.94 26.90
C SER A 381 15.38 9.37 26.81
N LYS A 382 14.44 9.69 27.70
CA LYS A 382 13.86 11.05 27.78
C LYS A 382 14.93 12.13 28.00
N GLN A 383 15.94 11.82 28.82
CA GLN A 383 17.04 12.74 29.11
C GLN A 383 17.84 13.11 27.86
N PHE A 384 18.14 12.15 26.98
CA PHE A 384 18.85 12.41 25.73
C PHE A 384 18.01 13.28 24.79
N LYS A 385 16.71 13.01 24.69
CA LYS A 385 15.79 13.83 23.86
C LYS A 385 15.78 15.30 24.30
N GLU A 386 15.69 15.54 25.61
CA GLU A 386 15.57 16.90 26.15
C GLU A 386 16.90 17.66 26.20
N LYS A 387 18.01 16.99 26.58
CA LYS A 387 19.30 17.66 26.79
C LYS A 387 20.17 17.76 25.54
N VAL A 388 20.04 16.82 24.61
CA VAL A 388 20.90 16.77 23.41
C VAL A 388 20.11 17.17 22.17
N ILE A 389 19.01 16.47 21.89
CA ILE A 389 18.27 16.65 20.63
C ILE A 389 17.54 18.00 20.59
N ARG A 390 16.79 18.34 21.64
CA ARG A 390 15.96 19.55 21.65
C ARG A 390 16.77 20.84 21.43
N PRO A 391 17.96 21.04 22.05
CA PRO A 391 18.81 22.19 21.75
C PRO A 391 19.29 22.24 20.30
N ILE A 392 19.66 21.10 19.69
CA ILE A 392 20.12 21.04 18.29
C ILE A 392 18.98 21.44 17.35
N LEU A 393 17.78 20.89 17.56
CA LEU A 393 16.61 21.24 16.76
C LEU A 393 16.25 22.73 16.90
N LYS A 394 16.31 23.26 18.14
CA LYS A 394 16.07 24.67 18.43
C LYS A 394 17.05 25.58 17.69
N ALA A 395 18.34 25.26 17.74
CA ALA A 395 19.38 26.01 17.04
C ALA A 395 19.18 25.98 15.52
N HIS A 396 18.76 24.83 14.98
CA HIS A 396 18.55 24.65 13.55
C HIS A 396 17.33 25.41 13.03
N PHE A 397 16.14 25.17 13.61
CA PHE A 397 14.90 25.78 13.12
C PHE A 397 14.72 27.24 13.55
N ARG A 398 15.52 27.72 14.52
CA ARG A 398 15.54 29.11 15.05
C ARG A 398 14.18 29.62 15.56
N ARG A 399 13.19 28.74 15.70
CA ARG A 399 11.81 29.05 16.11
C ARG A 399 11.32 27.96 17.04
N ASP A 400 11.22 28.30 18.33
CA ASP A 400 10.76 27.37 19.35
C ASP A 400 9.31 26.94 19.13
N GLU A 401 8.48 27.84 18.62
CA GLU A 401 7.06 27.61 18.33
C GLU A 401 6.87 26.43 17.37
N PHE A 402 7.76 26.31 16.38
CA PHE A 402 7.70 25.22 15.40
C PHE A 402 7.80 23.84 16.04
N LEU A 403 8.68 23.69 17.03
CA LEU A 403 8.82 22.42 17.76
C LEU A 403 7.60 22.12 18.66
N GLY A 404 6.91 23.16 19.13
CA GLY A 404 5.69 23.02 19.92
C GLY A 404 4.49 22.49 19.14
N ARG A 405 4.52 22.60 17.80
CA ARG A 405 3.43 22.16 16.90
C ARG A 405 3.61 20.75 16.35
N ILE A 406 4.75 20.12 16.63
CA ILE A 406 5.01 18.73 16.23
C ILE A 406 4.40 17.82 17.29
N ASN A 407 3.47 16.95 16.90
CA ASN A 407 2.82 16.03 17.83
C ASN A 407 3.80 14.95 18.33
N GLU A 408 4.59 14.37 17.42
CA GLU A 408 5.52 13.28 17.76
C GLU A 408 6.84 13.40 16.99
N ILE A 409 7.95 13.31 17.72
CA ILE A 409 9.30 13.19 17.14
C ILE A 409 9.68 11.71 17.13
N VAL A 410 9.92 11.19 15.93
CA VAL A 410 10.22 9.78 15.67
C VAL A 410 11.69 9.62 15.35
N TYR A 411 12.36 8.76 16.11
CA TYR A 411 13.80 8.54 16.00
C TYR A 411 14.09 7.25 15.25
N PHE A 412 14.91 7.34 14.21
CA PHE A 412 15.39 6.22 13.44
C PHE A 412 16.82 5.93 13.85
N LEU A 413 17.06 4.69 14.26
CA LEU A 413 18.35 4.26 14.76
C LEU A 413 19.16 3.62 13.62
N PRO A 414 20.51 3.69 13.63
CA PRO A 414 21.34 2.92 12.71
C PRO A 414 20.97 1.44 12.71
N PHE A 415 21.10 0.73 11.59
CA PHE A 415 20.77 -0.71 11.56
C PHE A 415 21.73 -1.52 12.45
N CYS A 416 21.24 -2.57 13.10
CA CYS A 416 22.09 -3.57 13.76
C CYS A 416 22.52 -4.67 12.78
N HIS A 417 23.48 -5.51 13.17
CA HIS A 417 23.99 -6.57 12.28
C HIS A 417 22.88 -7.49 11.75
N SER A 418 21.96 -7.93 12.61
CA SER A 418 20.84 -8.79 12.17
C SER A 418 19.90 -8.09 11.19
N GLU A 419 19.61 -6.80 11.39
CA GLU A 419 18.84 -5.98 10.46
C GLU A 419 19.58 -5.79 9.12
N LEU A 420 20.91 -5.60 9.15
CA LEU A 420 21.74 -5.50 7.95
C LEU A 420 21.71 -6.79 7.14
N ILE A 421 21.81 -7.95 7.79
CA ILE A 421 21.70 -9.26 7.11
C ILE A 421 20.33 -9.42 6.44
N GLN A 422 19.25 -9.04 7.12
CA GLN A 422 17.91 -9.06 6.52
C GLN A 422 17.83 -8.12 5.31
N LEU A 423 18.44 -6.94 5.38
CA LEU A 423 18.47 -5.97 4.30
C LEU A 423 19.26 -6.50 3.09
N VAL A 424 20.46 -7.06 3.31
CA VAL A 424 21.27 -7.71 2.27
C VAL A 424 20.47 -8.84 1.62
N ASN A 425 19.84 -9.71 2.42
CA ASN A 425 19.03 -10.81 1.90
C ASN A 425 17.86 -10.30 1.04
N LYS A 426 17.18 -9.22 1.46
CA LYS A 426 16.10 -8.61 0.69
C LYS A 426 16.61 -8.09 -0.66
N GLU A 427 17.77 -7.43 -0.68
CA GLU A 427 18.37 -6.90 -1.91
C GLU A 427 18.87 -8.01 -2.85
N LEU A 428 19.51 -9.05 -2.32
CA LEU A 428 19.93 -10.23 -3.10
C LEU A 428 18.73 -10.94 -3.70
N ASN A 429 17.63 -11.11 -2.96
CA ASN A 429 16.39 -11.69 -3.47
C ASN A 429 15.74 -10.83 -4.57
N PHE A 430 15.82 -9.51 -4.47
CA PHE A 430 15.37 -8.61 -5.54
C PHE A 430 16.14 -8.86 -6.84
N TRP A 431 17.47 -8.93 -6.76
CA TRP A 431 18.33 -9.23 -7.92
C TRP A 431 18.16 -10.66 -8.42
N ALA A 432 17.97 -11.64 -7.55
CA ALA A 432 17.71 -13.03 -7.92
C ALA A 432 16.41 -13.18 -8.73
N LYS A 433 15.33 -12.51 -8.32
CA LYS A 433 14.07 -12.46 -9.08
C LYS A 433 14.28 -11.83 -10.45
N LYS A 434 15.02 -10.72 -10.52
CA LYS A 434 15.33 -10.02 -11.78
C LYS A 434 16.18 -10.88 -12.73
N ALA A 435 17.18 -11.57 -12.21
CA ALA A 435 18.02 -12.51 -12.96
C ALA A 435 17.23 -13.71 -13.50
N LYS A 436 16.33 -14.27 -12.69
CA LYS A 436 15.44 -15.37 -13.10
C LYS A 436 14.47 -14.94 -14.20
N MET A 437 13.83 -13.77 -14.07
CA MET A 437 12.87 -13.29 -15.07
C MET A 437 13.52 -12.94 -16.42
N ARG A 438 14.70 -12.33 -16.42
CA ARG A 438 15.34 -11.84 -17.65
C ARG A 438 16.26 -12.85 -18.32
N HIS A 439 17.00 -13.63 -17.54
CA HIS A 439 18.07 -14.50 -18.04
C HIS A 439 17.86 -15.99 -17.70
N ASN A 440 16.78 -16.33 -16.99
CA ASN A 440 16.50 -17.68 -16.48
C ASN A 440 17.66 -18.24 -15.64
N ILE A 441 18.30 -17.38 -14.83
CA ILE A 441 19.41 -17.74 -13.96
C ILE A 441 18.88 -17.85 -12.51
N THR A 442 19.24 -18.94 -11.83
CA THR A 442 18.91 -19.12 -10.40
C THR A 442 20.12 -18.76 -9.55
N LEU A 443 19.98 -17.79 -8.63
CA LEU A 443 21.05 -17.38 -7.72
C LEU A 443 20.88 -18.06 -6.35
N LEU A 444 21.99 -18.56 -5.79
CA LEU A 444 22.12 -19.11 -4.45
C LEU A 444 23.29 -18.41 -3.74
N TRP A 445 23.20 -18.22 -2.43
CA TRP A 445 24.28 -17.59 -1.65
C TRP A 445 24.33 -18.18 -0.24
N ASP A 446 25.54 -18.18 0.33
CA ASP A 446 25.80 -18.65 1.68
C ASP A 446 25.66 -17.53 2.72
N ARG A 447 25.54 -17.89 4.00
CA ARG A 447 25.43 -16.91 5.10
C ARG A 447 26.65 -15.97 5.18
N GLU A 448 27.84 -16.51 4.94
CA GLU A 448 29.09 -15.75 4.96
C GLU A 448 29.11 -14.61 3.93
N VAL A 449 28.46 -14.82 2.77
CA VAL A 449 28.31 -13.76 1.75
C VAL A 449 27.48 -12.61 2.29
N MET A 450 26.43 -12.91 3.07
CA MET A 450 25.61 -11.87 3.69
C MET A 450 26.42 -11.08 4.73
N ASP A 451 27.24 -11.74 5.53
CA ASP A 451 28.11 -11.07 6.52
C ASP A 451 29.15 -10.16 5.83
N VAL A 452 29.79 -10.63 4.75
CA VAL A 452 30.76 -9.83 3.97
C VAL A 452 30.10 -8.60 3.32
N LEU A 453 28.86 -8.74 2.82
CA LEU A 453 28.13 -7.61 2.24
C LEU A 453 27.63 -6.65 3.32
N ALA A 454 27.29 -7.15 4.52
CA ALA A 454 26.91 -6.32 5.66
C ALA A 454 28.07 -5.47 6.19
N ASP A 455 29.32 -5.96 6.11
CA ASP A 455 30.54 -5.20 6.44
C ASP A 455 30.71 -3.94 5.56
N GLY A 456 30.07 -3.89 4.39
CA GLY A 456 30.04 -2.70 3.52
C GLY A 456 29.10 -1.58 4.00
N TYR A 457 28.45 -1.74 5.15
CA TYR A 457 27.52 -0.75 5.70
C TYR A 457 28.23 0.55 6.09
N ASN A 458 27.72 1.67 5.59
CA ASN A 458 28.13 3.01 6.01
C ASN A 458 26.98 3.70 6.75
N LEU A 459 27.24 4.14 7.97
CA LEU A 459 26.27 4.75 8.86
C LEU A 459 25.65 6.05 8.31
N HIS A 460 26.41 6.87 7.59
CA HIS A 460 25.89 8.12 7.02
C HIS A 460 24.94 7.90 5.85
N TYR A 461 25.16 6.84 5.07
CA TYR A 461 24.36 6.51 3.88
C TYR A 461 23.28 5.45 4.13
N GLY A 462 23.26 4.83 5.31
CA GLY A 462 22.24 3.88 5.73
C GLY A 462 22.12 2.70 4.76
N ALA A 463 20.89 2.25 4.49
CA ALA A 463 20.63 1.12 3.60
C ALA A 463 21.12 1.32 2.16
N ARG A 464 21.34 2.58 1.73
CA ARG A 464 21.83 2.87 0.36
C ARG A 464 23.24 2.33 0.15
N SER A 465 24.07 2.32 1.20
CA SER A 465 25.43 1.73 1.16
C SER A 465 25.38 0.25 0.82
N ILE A 466 24.47 -0.51 1.44
CA ILE A 466 24.28 -1.94 1.19
C ILE A 466 23.82 -2.20 -0.24
N LYS A 467 22.87 -1.41 -0.74
CA LYS A 467 22.43 -1.53 -2.14
C LYS A 467 23.58 -1.36 -3.12
N HIS A 468 24.36 -0.30 -2.91
CA HIS A 468 25.53 -0.02 -3.71
C HIS A 468 26.59 -1.12 -3.58
N GLU A 469 26.80 -1.69 -2.40
CA GLU A 469 27.77 -2.76 -2.20
C GLU A 469 27.35 -4.07 -2.90
N VAL A 470 26.07 -4.42 -2.83
CA VAL A 470 25.50 -5.57 -3.56
C VAL A 470 25.63 -5.35 -5.07
N GLU A 471 25.29 -4.17 -5.57
CA GLU A 471 25.44 -3.82 -6.99
C GLU A 471 26.91 -3.92 -7.42
N ARG A 472 27.80 -3.29 -6.65
CA ARG A 472 29.23 -3.21 -6.97
C ARG A 472 29.91 -4.58 -6.95
N ARG A 473 29.63 -5.43 -5.97
CA ARG A 473 30.35 -6.71 -5.81
C ARG A 473 29.65 -7.89 -6.50
N VAL A 474 28.32 -7.94 -6.46
CA VAL A 474 27.57 -9.09 -6.98
C VAL A 474 27.06 -8.79 -8.39
N VAL A 475 26.34 -7.68 -8.58
CA VAL A 475 25.70 -7.39 -9.88
C VAL A 475 26.73 -7.11 -10.96
N ASN A 476 27.80 -6.36 -10.66
CA ASN A 476 28.87 -6.12 -11.63
C ASN A 476 29.59 -7.41 -12.03
N GLN A 477 29.82 -8.33 -11.09
CA GLN A 477 30.41 -9.64 -11.42
C GLN A 477 29.47 -10.48 -12.29
N LEU A 478 28.17 -10.47 -11.99
CA LEU A 478 27.16 -11.14 -12.82
C LEU A 478 27.08 -10.55 -14.22
N ALA A 479 27.14 -9.21 -14.33
CA ALA A 479 27.13 -8.50 -15.61
C ALA A 479 28.37 -8.83 -16.45
N ALA A 480 29.57 -8.79 -15.85
CA ALA A 480 30.81 -9.14 -16.52
C ALA A 480 30.85 -10.62 -16.95
N ALA A 481 30.36 -11.54 -16.11
CA ALA A 481 30.26 -12.95 -16.47
C ALA A 481 29.27 -13.20 -17.61
N TYR A 482 28.18 -12.43 -17.66
CA TYR A 482 27.21 -12.50 -18.75
C TYR A 482 27.80 -11.97 -20.06
N GLU A 483 28.55 -10.86 -20.02
CA GLU A 483 29.21 -10.27 -21.20
C GLU A 483 30.28 -11.19 -21.79
N GLN A 484 30.99 -11.95 -20.95
CA GLN A 484 31.99 -12.93 -21.37
C GLN A 484 31.39 -14.27 -21.85
N ASP A 485 30.06 -14.35 -22.04
CA ASP A 485 29.32 -15.57 -22.40
C ASP A 485 29.61 -16.79 -21.49
N LEU A 486 30.02 -16.54 -20.25
CA LEU A 486 30.36 -17.58 -19.27
C LEU A 486 29.12 -18.20 -18.61
N LEU A 487 27.93 -17.63 -18.84
CA LEU A 487 26.68 -17.99 -18.17
C LEU A 487 25.72 -18.72 -19.13
N PRO A 488 25.67 -20.06 -19.12
CA PRO A 488 24.71 -20.80 -19.94
C PRO A 488 23.26 -20.53 -19.50
N ARG A 489 22.32 -20.59 -20.45
CA ARG A 489 20.89 -20.36 -20.19
C ARG A 489 20.36 -21.43 -19.22
N GLY A 490 19.63 -21.02 -18.19
CA GLY A 490 19.09 -21.95 -17.19
C GLY A 490 20.07 -22.36 -16.09
N CYS A 491 21.22 -21.69 -15.96
CA CYS A 491 22.23 -22.05 -14.96
C CYS A 491 21.82 -21.70 -13.52
N THR A 492 22.38 -22.46 -12.59
CA THR A 492 22.33 -22.15 -11.15
C THR A 492 23.71 -21.62 -10.74
N LEU A 493 23.74 -20.37 -10.28
CA LEU A 493 24.94 -19.72 -9.77
C LEU A 493 24.92 -19.69 -8.26
N ARG A 494 26.03 -20.11 -7.64
CA ARG A 494 26.28 -19.97 -6.21
C ARG A 494 27.31 -18.87 -5.97
N ILE A 495 26.97 -17.92 -5.11
CA ILE A 495 27.86 -16.86 -4.65
C ILE A 495 28.56 -17.37 -3.39
N MET A 496 29.89 -17.33 -3.38
CA MET A 496 30.73 -17.85 -2.30
C MET A 496 31.78 -16.80 -1.89
N VAL A 497 32.18 -16.83 -0.62
CA VAL A 497 33.38 -16.14 -0.14
C VAL A 497 34.59 -17.05 -0.37
N GLU A 498 35.74 -16.50 -0.78
CA GLU A 498 36.95 -17.29 -1.00
C GLU A 498 37.50 -17.90 0.31
N ASP A 499 37.94 -19.17 0.27
CA ASP A 499 38.32 -19.94 1.46
C ASP A 499 39.51 -19.35 2.25
N SER A 500 40.39 -18.58 1.60
CA SER A 500 41.48 -17.85 2.27
C SER A 500 40.95 -16.77 3.23
N ASP A 501 39.78 -16.20 2.95
CA ASP A 501 39.16 -15.13 3.73
C ASP A 501 38.17 -15.67 4.77
N LYS A 502 37.70 -16.92 4.61
CA LYS A 502 36.88 -17.62 5.63
C LYS A 502 37.64 -17.86 6.94
N GLN A 503 38.96 -18.03 6.88
CA GLN A 503 39.78 -18.14 8.10
C GLN A 503 39.84 -16.81 8.88
N LEU A 504 39.86 -15.67 8.18
CA LEU A 504 39.88 -14.32 8.79
C LEU A 504 38.55 -13.95 9.47
N LEU A 505 37.43 -14.44 8.94
CA LEU A 505 36.10 -14.26 9.54
C LEU A 505 35.96 -15.02 10.87
N LYS A 506 36.64 -16.17 11.03
CA LYS A 506 36.62 -16.95 12.29
C LYS A 506 37.49 -16.37 13.40
N THR A 507 38.52 -15.59 13.08
CA THR A 507 39.46 -15.01 14.05
C THR A 507 39.06 -13.64 14.58
N LYS A 508 38.06 -12.96 13.99
CA LYS A 508 37.57 -11.65 14.49
C LYS A 508 36.87 -11.73 15.86
N ASP A 509 36.52 -12.91 16.35
CA ASP A 509 35.93 -13.12 17.68
C ASP A 509 36.95 -13.04 18.84
N SER A 510 38.26 -12.91 18.56
CA SER A 510 39.32 -12.79 19.57
C SER A 510 40.17 -11.52 19.39
N SER A 511 39.77 -10.44 20.08
CA SER A 511 40.54 -9.27 20.55
C SER A 511 41.88 -8.89 19.90
N SER A 512 41.94 -7.72 19.21
CA SER A 512 42.73 -6.51 19.58
C SER A 512 42.86 -5.53 18.37
N PRO A 513 42.87 -4.19 18.61
CA PRO A 513 42.96 -3.19 17.54
C PRO A 513 44.43 -2.82 17.27
N GLY A 514 45.01 -3.44 16.25
CA GLY A 514 46.34 -3.12 15.73
C GLY A 514 46.28 -2.95 14.22
N ALA A 515 46.77 -1.81 13.73
CA ALA A 515 46.71 -1.40 12.35
C ALA A 515 47.49 -2.35 11.41
N ASP A 516 46.77 -2.94 10.46
CA ASP A 516 47.28 -3.30 9.14
C ASP A 516 46.10 -3.31 8.17
N LYS A 517 46.30 -2.83 6.93
CA LYS A 517 45.25 -2.72 5.90
C LYS A 517 44.67 -4.12 5.60
N ALA A 518 43.61 -4.48 6.31
CA ALA A 518 42.92 -5.75 6.14
C ALA A 518 42.41 -5.87 4.70
N LYS A 519 42.96 -6.84 3.96
CA LYS A 519 42.53 -7.19 2.60
C LYS A 519 41.03 -7.50 2.64
N MET A 520 40.22 -6.77 1.87
CA MET A 520 38.77 -6.96 1.89
C MET A 520 38.42 -8.34 1.30
N PRO A 521 37.53 -9.11 1.96
CA PRO A 521 37.18 -10.44 1.51
C PRO A 521 36.57 -10.42 0.10
N THR A 522 37.04 -11.31 -0.76
CA THR A 522 36.61 -11.33 -2.17
C THR A 522 35.45 -12.31 -2.38
N LEU A 523 34.42 -11.85 -3.11
CA LEU A 523 33.29 -12.67 -3.53
C LEU A 523 33.60 -13.29 -4.89
N ARG A 524 33.25 -14.58 -5.06
CA ARG A 524 33.36 -15.29 -6.34
C ARG A 524 32.05 -15.97 -6.70
N LEU A 525 31.86 -16.15 -8.01
CA LEU A 525 30.72 -16.86 -8.59
C LEU A 525 31.14 -18.28 -8.98
N GLU A 526 30.36 -19.27 -8.59
CA GLU A 526 30.50 -20.66 -9.00
C GLU A 526 29.24 -21.12 -9.74
N ILE A 527 29.38 -21.76 -10.90
CA ILE A 527 28.25 -22.46 -11.55
C ILE A 527 28.11 -23.83 -10.91
N VAL A 528 26.91 -24.16 -10.47
CA VAL A 528 26.55 -25.51 -10.01
C VAL A 528 25.97 -26.27 -11.20
N GLU A 529 26.72 -27.24 -11.72
CA GLU A 529 26.25 -28.14 -12.79
C GLU A 529 25.33 -29.23 -12.21
N LYS A 530 24.47 -29.82 -13.06
CA LYS A 530 23.49 -30.85 -12.66
C LYS A 530 24.12 -32.09 -12.01
N ASP A 531 25.43 -32.31 -12.21
CA ASP A 531 26.20 -33.42 -11.65
C ASP A 531 26.86 -33.10 -10.30
N SER A 532 26.45 -32.02 -9.62
CA SER A 532 27.04 -31.54 -8.34
C SER A 532 28.51 -31.11 -8.41
N LYS A 533 29.09 -31.01 -9.62
CA LYS A 533 30.41 -30.40 -9.84
C LYS A 533 30.24 -28.88 -9.92
N SER A 534 31.01 -28.14 -9.12
CA SER A 534 31.03 -26.67 -9.19
C SER A 534 32.19 -26.20 -10.07
N ARG A 535 31.90 -25.29 -11.01
CA ARG A 535 32.92 -24.64 -11.83
C ARG A 535 33.08 -23.19 -11.38
N LYS A 536 34.27 -22.85 -10.86
CA LYS A 536 34.63 -21.47 -10.51
C LYS A 536 34.69 -20.62 -11.78
N LEU A 537 33.99 -19.48 -11.77
CA LEU A 537 34.06 -18.50 -12.85
C LEU A 537 35.27 -17.59 -12.64
N ASN A 538 36.25 -17.70 -13.53
CA ASN A 538 37.35 -16.74 -13.61
C ASN A 538 36.90 -15.57 -14.48
N ILE A 539 36.26 -14.58 -13.85
CA ILE A 539 35.88 -13.33 -14.52
C ILE A 539 37.17 -12.54 -14.76
N GLN A 540 37.56 -12.38 -16.02
CA GLN A 540 38.69 -11.53 -16.37
C GLN A 540 38.28 -10.06 -16.22
N ALA A 541 39.17 -9.21 -15.71
CA ALA A 541 38.97 -7.77 -15.76
C ALA A 541 38.86 -7.33 -17.23
N PRO A 542 38.04 -6.31 -17.57
CA PRO A 542 37.92 -5.85 -18.95
C PRO A 542 39.31 -5.53 -19.50
N LEU A 543 39.59 -6.00 -20.72
CA LEU A 543 40.86 -5.75 -21.39
C LEU A 543 41.03 -4.23 -21.55
N ASN A 544 42.09 -3.67 -20.96
CA ASN A 544 42.47 -2.28 -21.23
C ASN A 544 42.74 -2.14 -22.74
N PRO A 545 42.19 -1.11 -23.43
CA PRO A 545 42.41 -0.91 -24.86
C PRO A 545 43.88 -0.73 -25.25
N GLU A 546 44.76 -0.38 -24.29
CA GLU A 546 46.21 -0.25 -24.50
C GLU A 546 46.93 -1.61 -24.65
N ASN A 547 46.31 -2.73 -24.26
CA ASN A 547 46.90 -4.07 -24.38
C ASN A 547 46.43 -4.83 -25.63
N ILE A 548 45.64 -4.20 -26.50
CA ILE A 548 45.30 -4.75 -27.81
C ILE A 548 46.45 -4.41 -28.75
N THR A 549 47.49 -5.25 -28.75
CA THR A 549 48.45 -5.28 -29.85
C THR A 549 47.70 -5.75 -31.09
N TYR A 550 47.41 -4.82 -31.99
CA TYR A 550 46.99 -5.15 -33.34
C TYR A 550 48.14 -5.88 -34.03
N PHE A 551 48.11 -7.21 -34.06
CA PHE A 551 48.86 -7.97 -35.04
C PHE A 551 48.14 -7.82 -36.37
N LEU A 552 48.67 -6.92 -37.21
CA LEU A 552 48.35 -6.78 -38.63
C LEU A 552 48.79 -8.01 -39.43
#